data_AF-A0A3R7MFY3-F1
#
_entry.id   AF-A0A3R7MFY3-F1
#
_cell.length_a   1.000
_cell.length_b   1.000
_cell.length_c   1.000
_cell.angle_alpha   90.00
_cell.angle_beta   90.00
_cell.angle_gamma   90.00
#
_symmetry.space_group_name_H-M   'P 1'
#
loop_
_entity.id
_entity.type
_entity.pdbx_description
1 polymer ?
#
loop_
_entity_poly.entity_id
_entity_poly.type
_entity_poly.pdbx_seq_one_letter_code
_entity_poly.pdbx_strand_id
1 'polypeptide(L)'
;MALTANELTTLLGILSEETTESATLEQIIHQIYQNFTKQDYFKLGTALVFLLQQPDLLPSPAQRLCAVTILHELYRGEPPPNNPFLPVFVNILHPPDNLSKGTGKKLEYAGQLPKFSQSEIAFLSSLITDKNSKELLKRTASQVMSLDVTNHQPTDTTSLRLSLAELIAERSDIAKSAIPVVYSHPQLSQSPGHLSDAEQVKRTCEALLCGPTPTLAQQYFTPEIIRLTPPIHVAEDEVR
;
A
#
# COMPACT_ATOMS: atom_id res chain seq x y z
N MET A 1 6.49 -12.21 -8.42
CA MET A 1 7.17 -11.51 -9.54
C MET A 1 7.59 -10.15 -9.03
N ALA A 2 8.83 -9.75 -9.24
CA ALA A 2 9.40 -8.50 -8.72
C ALA A 2 9.78 -7.55 -9.87
N LEU A 3 9.94 -6.26 -9.55
CA LEU A 3 10.48 -5.28 -10.49
C LEU A 3 11.98 -5.56 -10.74
N THR A 4 12.42 -5.36 -11.97
CA THR A 4 13.86 -5.28 -12.27
C THR A 4 14.45 -3.99 -11.70
N ALA A 5 15.77 -3.94 -11.51
CA ALA A 5 16.45 -2.74 -11.00
C ALA A 5 16.23 -1.52 -11.91
N ASN A 6 16.15 -1.72 -13.23
CA ASN A 6 15.87 -0.68 -14.20
C ASN A 6 14.44 -0.14 -14.03
N GLU A 7 13.46 -1.04 -13.94
CA GLU A 7 12.05 -0.67 -13.73
C GLU A 7 11.85 0.06 -12.40
N LEU A 8 12.51 -0.41 -11.33
CA LEU A 8 12.49 0.27 -10.04
C LEU A 8 13.13 1.66 -10.13
N THR A 9 14.27 1.79 -10.81
CA THR A 9 14.92 3.09 -11.04
C THR A 9 13.99 4.05 -11.79
N THR A 10 13.29 3.58 -12.83
CA THR A 10 12.30 4.38 -13.57
C THR A 10 11.15 4.81 -12.64
N LEU A 11 10.62 3.89 -11.84
CA LEU A 11 9.55 4.20 -10.88
C LEU A 11 9.98 5.27 -9.86
N LEU A 12 11.15 5.11 -9.25
CA LEU A 12 11.68 6.07 -8.29
C LEU A 12 12.00 7.43 -8.93
N GLY A 13 12.40 7.45 -10.21
CA GLY A 13 12.56 8.68 -10.98
C GLY A 13 11.22 9.42 -11.16
N ILE A 14 10.16 8.70 -11.54
CA ILE A 14 8.80 9.26 -11.66
C ILE A 14 8.28 9.78 -10.31
N LEU A 15 8.61 9.08 -9.22
CA LEU A 15 8.25 9.46 -7.84
C LEU A 15 9.29 10.35 -7.15
N SER A 16 10.21 10.97 -7.89
CA SER A 16 11.14 11.93 -7.31
C SER A 16 10.41 13.16 -6.78
N GLU A 17 10.94 13.79 -5.73
CA GLU A 17 10.33 14.99 -5.13
C GLU A 17 10.11 16.08 -6.19
N GLU A 18 11.12 16.37 -7.01
CA GLU A 18 11.05 17.33 -8.11
C GLU A 18 9.88 17.06 -9.08
N THR A 19 9.71 15.80 -9.49
CA THR A 19 8.64 15.43 -10.44
C THR A 19 7.27 15.54 -9.77
N THR A 20 7.14 15.04 -8.54
CA THR A 20 5.84 15.00 -7.84
C THR A 20 5.33 16.38 -7.39
N GLU A 21 6.23 17.35 -7.21
CA GLU A 21 5.86 18.73 -6.87
C GLU A 21 5.47 19.56 -8.10
N SER A 22 6.13 19.32 -9.24
CA SER A 22 5.98 20.15 -10.45
C SER A 22 4.94 19.60 -11.44
N ALA A 23 4.88 18.28 -11.62
CA ALA A 23 4.01 17.64 -12.60
C ALA A 23 2.57 17.51 -12.08
N THR A 24 1.61 17.52 -13.01
CA THR A 24 0.22 17.16 -12.68
C THR A 24 0.11 15.65 -12.48
N LEU A 25 -0.89 15.21 -11.73
CA LEU A 25 -1.13 13.77 -11.53
C LEU A 25 -1.35 13.07 -12.88
N GLU A 26 -2.04 13.70 -13.82
CA GLU A 26 -2.24 13.18 -15.18
C GLU A 26 -0.91 12.94 -15.92
N GLN A 27 0.06 13.86 -15.80
CA GLN A 27 1.38 13.70 -16.41
C GLN A 27 2.15 12.53 -15.79
N ILE A 28 2.09 12.38 -14.47
CA ILE A 28 2.72 11.26 -13.74
C ILE A 28 2.11 9.92 -14.20
N ILE A 29 0.78 9.85 -14.30
CA ILE A 29 0.06 8.67 -14.80
C ILE A 29 0.45 8.37 -16.24
N HIS A 30 0.59 9.40 -17.09
CA HIS A 30 1.02 9.23 -18.46
C HIS A 30 2.44 8.63 -18.54
N GLN A 31 3.37 9.08 -17.71
CA GLN A 31 4.71 8.49 -17.62
C GLN A 31 4.66 7.01 -17.22
N ILE A 32 3.77 6.62 -16.30
CA ILE A 32 3.58 5.21 -15.94
C ILE A 32 3.10 4.39 -17.15
N TYR A 33 2.09 4.86 -17.87
CA TYR A 33 1.57 4.14 -19.05
C TYR A 33 2.57 4.08 -20.22
N GLN A 34 3.50 5.02 -20.31
CA GLN A 34 4.57 4.98 -21.32
C GLN A 34 5.66 3.97 -20.96
N ASN A 35 5.98 3.80 -19.68
CA ASN A 35 7.10 2.98 -19.22
C ASN A 35 6.70 1.55 -18.80
N PHE A 36 5.42 1.32 -18.48
CA PHE A 36 4.92 0.05 -17.97
C PHE A 36 3.69 -0.42 -18.74
N THR A 37 3.60 -1.72 -18.97
CA THR A 37 2.45 -2.35 -19.65
C THR A 37 1.48 -2.95 -18.65
N LYS A 38 0.27 -3.33 -19.08
CA LYS A 38 -0.73 -3.97 -18.21
C LYS A 38 -0.21 -5.23 -17.49
N GLN A 39 0.72 -5.97 -18.10
CA GLN A 39 1.33 -7.16 -17.47
C GLN A 39 2.18 -6.79 -16.24
N ASP A 40 2.65 -5.54 -16.19
CA ASP A 40 3.53 -5.00 -15.17
C ASP A 40 2.76 -4.37 -14.00
N TYR A 41 1.46 -4.17 -14.13
CA TYR A 41 0.68 -3.39 -13.15
C TYR A 41 0.62 -4.06 -11.79
N PHE A 42 0.53 -5.39 -11.73
CA PHE A 42 0.51 -6.09 -10.46
C PHE A 42 1.85 -5.99 -9.70
N LYS A 43 2.98 -6.16 -10.42
CA LYS A 43 4.32 -6.03 -9.82
C LYS A 43 4.59 -4.58 -9.39
N LEU A 44 4.16 -3.61 -10.22
CA LEU A 44 4.27 -2.18 -9.93
C LEU A 44 3.45 -1.79 -8.70
N GLY A 45 2.18 -2.18 -8.64
CA GLY A 45 1.32 -1.88 -7.51
C GLY A 45 1.81 -2.54 -6.21
N THR A 46 2.34 -3.76 -6.27
CA THR A 46 2.94 -4.41 -5.09
C THR A 46 4.15 -3.64 -4.58
N ALA A 47 5.01 -3.16 -5.47
CA ALA A 47 6.14 -2.30 -5.09
C ALA A 47 5.67 -0.98 -4.48
N LEU A 48 4.66 -0.32 -5.07
CA LEU A 48 4.07 0.92 -4.54
C LEU A 48 3.49 0.72 -3.13
N VAL A 49 2.77 -0.38 -2.89
CA VAL A 49 2.22 -0.70 -1.56
C VAL A 49 3.34 -0.85 -0.54
N PHE A 50 4.42 -1.56 -0.89
CA PHE A 50 5.57 -1.71 -0.01
C PHE A 50 6.24 -0.36 0.29
N LEU A 51 6.48 0.46 -0.74
CA LEU A 51 7.05 1.80 -0.59
C LEU A 51 6.18 2.70 0.29
N LEU A 52 4.85 2.60 0.18
CA LEU A 52 3.91 3.34 1.03
C LEU A 52 3.99 2.88 2.48
N GLN A 53 4.14 1.58 2.75
CA GLN A 53 4.22 1.04 4.11
C GLN A 53 5.51 1.45 4.86
N GLN A 54 6.57 1.80 4.13
CA GLN A 54 7.85 2.24 4.70
C GLN A 54 7.94 3.78 4.66
N PRO A 55 7.77 4.47 5.80
CA PRO A 55 7.68 5.94 5.83
C PRO A 55 8.95 6.67 5.40
N ASP A 56 10.09 5.99 5.49
CA ASP A 56 11.42 6.43 5.10
C ASP A 56 11.70 6.32 3.59
N LEU A 57 10.92 5.51 2.85
CA LEU A 57 11.10 5.32 1.41
C LEU A 57 10.30 6.33 0.55
N LEU A 58 9.17 6.83 1.07
CA LEU A 58 8.37 7.91 0.46
C LEU A 58 8.10 9.01 1.51
N PRO A 59 9.12 9.82 1.85
CA PRO A 59 9.05 10.80 2.94
C PRO A 59 8.09 11.95 2.63
N SER A 60 7.96 12.37 1.37
CA SER A 60 7.10 13.49 1.00
C SER A 60 5.62 13.06 0.87
N PRO A 61 4.66 13.84 1.43
CA PRO A 61 3.24 13.62 1.18
C PRO A 61 2.88 13.64 -0.31
N ALA A 62 3.54 14.47 -1.12
CA ALA A 62 3.30 14.54 -2.55
C ALA A 62 3.61 13.19 -3.24
N GLN A 63 4.72 12.55 -2.87
CA GLN A 63 5.09 11.23 -3.36
C GLN A 63 4.07 10.17 -2.96
N ARG A 64 3.60 10.18 -1.71
CA ARG A 64 2.58 9.24 -1.23
C ARG A 64 1.26 9.40 -1.95
N LEU A 65 0.81 10.65 -2.16
CA LEU A 65 -0.39 10.94 -2.91
C LEU A 65 -0.26 10.48 -4.37
N CYS A 66 0.87 10.74 -5.02
CA CYS A 66 1.14 10.26 -6.38
C CYS A 66 1.13 8.72 -6.44
N ALA A 67 1.79 8.04 -5.50
CA ALA A 67 1.83 6.59 -5.42
C ALA A 67 0.43 5.97 -5.28
N VAL A 68 -0.42 6.51 -4.40
CA VAL A 68 -1.81 6.05 -4.25
C VAL A 68 -2.66 6.36 -5.50
N THR A 69 -2.43 7.51 -6.13
CA THR A 69 -3.12 7.88 -7.39
C THR A 69 -2.75 6.93 -8.52
N ILE A 70 -1.46 6.59 -8.65
CA ILE A 70 -0.99 5.57 -9.61
C ILE A 70 -1.69 4.25 -9.32
N LEU A 71 -1.70 3.80 -8.07
CA LEU A 71 -2.32 2.54 -7.67
C LEU A 71 -3.80 2.44 -8.08
N HIS A 72 -4.54 3.55 -7.98
CA HIS A 72 -5.93 3.64 -8.45
C HIS A 72 -6.01 3.48 -9.98
N GLU A 73 -5.17 4.22 -10.70
CA GLU A 73 -5.20 4.27 -12.16
C GLU A 73 -4.81 2.93 -12.82
N LEU A 74 -3.92 2.14 -12.19
CA LEU A 74 -3.52 0.82 -12.72
C LEU A 74 -4.71 -0.12 -12.96
N TYR A 75 -5.75 -0.06 -12.12
CA TYR A 75 -6.94 -0.91 -12.19
C TYR A 75 -8.22 -0.10 -12.38
N ARG A 76 -8.10 1.10 -12.98
CA ARG A 76 -9.26 1.95 -13.21
C ARG A 76 -10.27 1.27 -14.13
N GLY A 77 -11.53 1.25 -13.70
CA GLY A 77 -12.63 0.64 -14.45
C GLY A 77 -12.79 -0.85 -14.23
N GLU A 78 -11.86 -1.50 -13.51
CA GLU A 78 -12.07 -2.87 -13.04
C GLU A 78 -13.05 -2.88 -11.86
N PRO A 79 -13.94 -3.88 -11.76
CA PRO A 79 -14.81 -4.02 -10.59
C PRO A 79 -13.96 -4.27 -9.33
N PRO A 80 -14.44 -3.87 -8.13
CA PRO A 80 -13.73 -4.06 -6.87
C PRO A 80 -13.09 -5.45 -6.65
N PRO A 81 -13.76 -6.59 -6.95
CA PRO A 81 -13.14 -7.91 -6.79
C PRO A 81 -11.90 -8.16 -7.68
N ASN A 82 -11.79 -7.47 -8.81
CA ASN A 82 -10.65 -7.61 -9.72
C ASN A 82 -9.49 -6.68 -9.37
N ASN A 83 -9.67 -5.74 -8.44
CA ASN A 83 -8.62 -4.85 -8.00
C ASN A 83 -7.90 -5.44 -6.77
N PRO A 84 -6.66 -5.95 -6.92
CA PRO A 84 -5.94 -6.55 -5.81
C PRO A 84 -5.54 -5.54 -4.73
N PHE A 85 -5.59 -4.24 -5.03
CA PHE A 85 -5.21 -3.16 -4.15
C PHE A 85 -6.39 -2.49 -3.46
N LEU A 86 -7.61 -3.03 -3.62
CA LEU A 86 -8.81 -2.60 -2.90
C LEU A 86 -8.59 -2.40 -1.37
N PRO A 87 -7.89 -3.31 -0.65
CA PRO A 87 -7.67 -3.13 0.79
C PRO A 87 -6.90 -1.85 1.14
N VAL A 88 -6.02 -1.37 0.24
CA VAL A 88 -5.22 -0.17 0.46
C VAL A 88 -6.12 1.05 0.53
N PHE A 89 -7.05 1.19 -0.42
CA PHE A 89 -8.00 2.31 -0.44
C PHE A 89 -8.94 2.28 0.76
N VAL A 90 -9.46 1.10 1.15
CA VAL A 90 -10.29 0.98 2.36
C VAL A 90 -9.52 1.40 3.59
N ASN A 91 -8.27 0.94 3.76
CA ASN A 91 -7.46 1.28 4.94
C ASN A 91 -7.12 2.78 5.01
N ILE A 92 -6.97 3.47 3.88
CA ILE A 92 -6.74 4.92 3.85
C ILE A 92 -8.02 5.69 4.21
N LEU A 93 -9.15 5.30 3.63
CA LEU A 93 -10.43 5.97 3.83
C LEU A 93 -11.06 5.68 5.20
N HIS A 94 -10.84 4.46 5.69
CA HIS A 94 -11.37 3.93 6.95
C HIS A 94 -10.22 3.29 7.73
N PRO A 95 -9.27 4.09 8.25
CA PRO A 95 -8.19 3.55 9.04
C PRO A 95 -8.79 2.77 10.22
N PRO A 96 -8.33 1.54 10.48
CA PRO A 96 -8.85 0.76 11.59
C PRO A 96 -8.70 1.57 12.89
N ASP A 97 -9.80 1.70 13.63
CA ASP A 97 -9.79 2.25 14.97
C ASP A 97 -8.78 1.44 15.76
N ASN A 98 -7.61 2.03 16.00
CA ASN A 98 -6.57 1.37 16.75
C ASN A 98 -7.16 1.16 18.16
N LEU A 99 -7.33 -0.11 18.55
CA LEU A 99 -7.95 -0.57 19.79
C LEU A 99 -7.30 -0.06 21.10
N SER A 100 -6.52 1.01 21.07
CA SER A 100 -5.96 1.69 22.23
C SER A 100 -6.97 2.64 22.89
N LYS A 101 -8.15 2.13 23.28
CA LYS A 101 -8.95 2.75 24.34
C LYS A 101 -8.46 2.19 25.68
N GLY A 102 -7.24 2.53 26.11
CA GLY A 102 -6.79 2.15 27.46
C GLY A 102 -5.29 2.15 27.75
N THR A 103 -4.41 2.08 26.75
CA THR A 103 -2.95 2.12 26.96
C THR A 103 -2.36 3.24 26.13
N GLY A 104 -1.66 4.18 26.77
CA GLY A 104 -1.18 5.44 26.18
C GLY A 104 -0.09 5.32 25.10
N LYS A 105 0.10 4.14 24.50
CA LYS A 105 0.99 3.93 23.35
C LYS A 105 0.20 3.23 22.25
N LYS A 106 0.01 3.96 21.15
CA LYS A 106 -0.57 3.41 19.92
C LYS A 106 0.38 2.32 19.41
N LEU A 107 -0.04 1.06 19.40
CA LEU A 107 0.75 -0.02 18.82
C LEU A 107 0.76 0.19 17.30
N GLU A 108 1.94 0.38 16.72
CA GLU A 108 2.14 0.36 15.27
C GLU A 108 2.28 -1.10 14.84
N TYR A 109 1.57 -1.49 13.79
CA TYR A 109 1.59 -2.86 13.28
C TYR A 109 2.38 -2.93 11.96
N ALA A 110 2.97 -4.10 11.71
CA ALA A 110 3.68 -4.38 10.47
C ALA A 110 2.77 -4.17 9.25
N GLY A 111 3.25 -3.43 8.25
CA GLY A 111 2.49 -3.15 7.03
C GLY A 111 1.38 -2.11 7.18
N GLN A 112 1.35 -1.35 8.27
CA GLN A 112 0.45 -0.22 8.43
C GLN A 112 0.77 0.87 7.39
N LEU A 113 -0.27 1.43 6.77
CA LEU A 113 -0.14 2.56 5.85
C LEU A 113 0.05 3.88 6.62
N PRO A 114 0.80 4.84 6.06
CA PRO A 114 0.98 6.16 6.63
C PRO A 114 -0.37 6.88 6.72
N LYS A 115 -0.45 7.83 7.65
CA LYS A 115 -1.65 8.67 7.76
C LYS A 115 -1.69 9.66 6.60
N PHE A 116 -2.87 9.77 5.99
CA PHE A 116 -3.18 10.79 4.99
C PHE A 116 -3.92 11.94 5.65
N SER A 117 -3.69 13.15 5.16
CA SER A 117 -4.43 14.35 5.55
C SER A 117 -5.88 14.31 5.05
N GLN A 118 -6.72 15.18 5.61
CA GLN A 118 -8.14 15.22 5.23
C GLN A 118 -8.33 15.59 3.75
N SER A 119 -7.45 16.44 3.19
CA SER A 119 -7.54 16.84 1.78
C SER A 119 -7.15 15.70 0.84
N GLU A 120 -6.14 14.91 1.19
CA GLU A 120 -5.79 13.68 0.48
C GLU A 120 -6.92 12.64 0.52
N ILE A 121 -7.53 12.44 1.70
CA ILE A 121 -8.65 11.50 1.87
C ILE A 121 -9.86 11.93 1.03
N ALA A 122 -10.24 13.22 1.06
CA ALA A 122 -11.35 13.73 0.27
C ALA A 122 -11.09 13.65 -1.24
N PHE A 123 -9.86 13.93 -1.67
CA PHE A 123 -9.44 13.74 -3.05
C PHE A 123 -9.58 12.27 -3.47
N LEU A 124 -9.04 11.34 -2.69
CA LEU A 124 -9.08 9.91 -2.98
C LEU A 124 -10.52 9.38 -3.02
N SER A 125 -11.34 9.81 -2.08
CA SER A 125 -12.76 9.49 -2.04
C SER A 125 -13.49 9.95 -3.31
N SER A 126 -13.22 11.18 -3.75
CA SER A 126 -13.76 11.71 -5.01
C SER A 126 -13.20 10.96 -6.22
N LEU A 127 -11.91 10.60 -6.21
CA LEU A 127 -11.26 9.88 -7.31
C LEU A 127 -11.91 8.51 -7.56
N ILE A 128 -12.26 7.80 -6.48
CA ILE A 128 -12.84 6.45 -6.52
C ILE A 128 -14.33 6.48 -6.89
N THR A 129 -15.08 7.45 -6.36
CA THR A 129 -16.55 7.47 -6.53
C THR A 129 -17.01 8.29 -7.73
N ASP A 130 -16.28 9.33 -8.13
CA ASP A 130 -16.70 10.23 -9.20
C ASP A 130 -16.39 9.65 -10.60
N LYS A 131 -17.41 9.66 -11.46
CA LYS A 131 -17.30 9.30 -12.88
C LYS A 131 -16.44 10.30 -13.66
N ASN A 132 -16.30 11.55 -13.20
CA ASN A 132 -15.45 12.56 -13.83
C ASN A 132 -14.08 12.76 -13.14
N SER A 133 -13.53 11.68 -12.60
CA SER A 133 -12.21 11.64 -11.94
C SER A 133 -11.05 12.13 -12.82
N LYS A 134 -11.21 12.27 -14.14
CA LYS A 134 -10.16 12.80 -15.04
C LYS A 134 -9.84 14.27 -14.78
N GLU A 135 -10.83 15.10 -14.45
CA GLU A 135 -10.58 16.52 -14.14
C GLU A 135 -9.78 16.68 -12.85
N LEU A 136 -9.92 15.74 -11.91
CA LEU A 136 -9.16 15.73 -10.65
C LEU A 136 -7.67 15.49 -10.89
N LEU A 137 -7.32 14.69 -11.91
CA LEU A 137 -5.93 14.37 -12.25
C LEU A 137 -5.16 15.57 -12.87
N LYS A 138 -5.85 16.62 -13.32
CA LYS A 138 -5.19 17.83 -13.82
C LYS A 138 -4.52 18.66 -12.72
N ARG A 139 -4.78 18.34 -11.46
CA ARG A 139 -4.17 19.01 -10.31
C ARG A 139 -2.77 18.46 -10.03
N THR A 140 -1.92 19.29 -9.43
CA THR A 140 -0.66 18.83 -8.82
C THR A 140 -0.91 18.32 -7.40
N ALA A 141 0.02 17.53 -6.85
CA ALA A 141 -0.09 17.03 -5.49
C ALA A 141 -0.20 18.18 -4.47
N SER A 142 0.60 19.24 -4.63
CA SER A 142 0.57 20.42 -3.77
C SER A 142 -0.79 21.13 -3.79
N GLN A 143 -1.42 21.23 -4.97
CA GLN A 143 -2.77 21.81 -5.10
C GLN A 143 -3.81 20.97 -4.36
N VAL A 144 -3.72 19.64 -4.45
CA VAL A 144 -4.62 18.73 -3.71
C VAL A 144 -4.46 18.92 -2.22
N MET A 145 -3.23 18.99 -1.72
CA MET A 145 -2.96 19.16 -0.29
C MET A 145 -3.51 20.49 0.25
N SER A 146 -3.50 21.55 -0.55
CA SER A 146 -4.04 22.88 -0.20
C SER A 146 -5.56 23.01 -0.26
N LEU A 147 -6.30 21.96 -0.63
CA LEU A 147 -7.76 22.03 -0.74
C LEU A 147 -8.41 22.26 0.63
N ASP A 148 -9.29 23.25 0.69
CA ASP A 148 -10.18 23.45 1.83
C ASP A 148 -11.30 22.40 1.84
N VAL A 149 -11.27 21.54 2.85
CA VAL A 149 -12.12 20.35 2.98
C VAL A 149 -13.28 20.56 3.97
N THR A 150 -13.44 21.77 4.50
CA THR A 150 -14.36 22.11 5.60
C THR A 150 -15.82 21.83 5.29
N ASN A 151 -16.20 21.86 4.00
CA ASN A 151 -17.57 21.59 3.53
C ASN A 151 -17.69 20.28 2.73
N HIS A 152 -16.67 19.42 2.72
CA HIS A 152 -16.73 18.18 1.96
C HIS A 152 -17.69 17.19 2.64
N GLN A 153 -18.76 16.80 1.94
CA GLN A 153 -19.64 15.76 2.43
C GLN A 153 -18.92 14.41 2.38
N PRO A 154 -19.05 13.57 3.43
CA PRO A 154 -18.46 12.24 3.42
C PRO A 154 -19.05 11.46 2.25
N THR A 155 -18.18 11.00 1.34
CA THR A 155 -18.62 10.19 0.21
C THR A 155 -19.01 8.80 0.71
N ASP A 156 -20.11 8.26 0.18
CA ASP A 156 -20.52 6.90 0.52
C ASP A 156 -19.58 5.88 -0.13
N THR A 157 -18.82 5.19 0.72
CA THR A 157 -17.86 4.13 0.36
C THR A 157 -18.29 2.78 0.94
N THR A 158 -19.57 2.66 1.33
CA THR A 158 -20.13 1.45 1.95
C THR A 158 -20.07 0.24 1.03
N SER A 159 -20.36 0.41 -0.27
CA SER A 159 -20.26 -0.64 -1.28
C SER A 159 -18.83 -1.19 -1.42
N LEU A 160 -17.84 -0.30 -1.31
CA LEU A 160 -16.42 -0.64 -1.39
C LEU A 160 -16.00 -1.47 -0.18
N ARG A 161 -16.43 -1.08 1.03
CA ARG A 161 -16.19 -1.85 2.25
C ARG A 161 -16.87 -3.22 2.23
N LEU A 162 -18.11 -3.30 1.74
CA LEU A 162 -18.83 -4.56 1.61
C LEU A 162 -18.09 -5.52 0.66
N SER A 163 -17.67 -5.02 -0.49
CA SER A 163 -16.90 -5.81 -1.47
C SER A 163 -15.60 -6.35 -0.85
N LEU A 164 -14.88 -5.53 -0.06
CA LEU A 164 -13.70 -6.00 0.64
C LEU A 164 -14.02 -7.06 1.71
N ALA A 165 -15.12 -6.89 2.45
CA ALA A 165 -15.53 -7.85 3.47
C ALA A 165 -15.86 -9.22 2.87
N GLU A 166 -16.54 -9.25 1.71
CA GLU A 166 -16.82 -10.46 0.93
C GLU A 166 -15.51 -11.15 0.50
N LEU A 167 -14.57 -10.39 -0.09
CA LEU A 167 -13.25 -10.93 -0.49
C LEU A 167 -12.44 -11.49 0.67
N ILE A 168 -12.53 -10.89 1.87
CA ILE A 168 -11.83 -11.40 3.05
C ILE A 168 -12.53 -12.64 3.60
N ALA A 169 -13.86 -12.71 3.56
CA ALA A 169 -14.64 -13.85 4.02
C ALA A 169 -14.36 -15.11 3.19
N GLU A 170 -14.09 -14.97 1.90
CA GLU A 170 -13.72 -16.07 1.00
C GLU A 170 -12.29 -16.60 1.20
N ARG A 171 -11.42 -15.86 1.91
CA ARG A 171 -10.02 -16.26 2.13
C ARG A 171 -9.87 -17.19 3.33
N SER A 172 -8.96 -18.16 3.18
CA SER A 172 -8.56 -19.07 4.27
C SER A 172 -7.92 -18.31 5.44
N ASP A 173 -8.02 -18.87 6.64
CA ASP A 173 -7.44 -18.27 7.85
C ASP A 173 -5.91 -18.17 7.79
N ILE A 174 -5.26 -19.09 7.08
CA ILE A 174 -3.81 -19.06 6.81
C ILE A 174 -3.46 -17.83 5.96
N ALA A 175 -4.23 -17.53 4.92
CA ALA A 175 -3.98 -16.37 4.07
C ALA A 175 -4.18 -15.03 4.81
N LYS A 176 -4.98 -15.01 5.88
CA LYS A 176 -5.28 -13.82 6.70
C LYS A 176 -4.29 -13.62 7.86
N SER A 177 -3.43 -14.59 8.15
CA SER A 177 -2.54 -14.59 9.32
C SER A 177 -1.06 -14.31 9.00
N ALA A 178 -0.76 -14.00 7.74
CA ALA A 178 0.58 -13.67 7.28
C ALA A 178 1.10 -12.35 7.89
N ILE A 179 2.35 -12.33 8.35
CA ILE A 179 3.02 -11.14 8.89
C ILE A 179 4.20 -10.78 7.98
N PRO A 180 4.34 -9.53 7.50
CA PRO A 180 5.49 -9.11 6.68
C PRO A 180 6.83 -9.38 7.38
N VAL A 181 7.86 -9.78 6.63
CA VAL A 181 9.21 -10.00 7.20
C VAL A 181 9.97 -8.69 7.41
N VAL A 182 9.61 -7.64 6.66
CA VAL A 182 10.19 -6.30 6.78
C VAL A 182 9.31 -5.45 7.69
N TYR A 183 9.93 -4.80 8.68
CA TYR A 183 9.27 -3.96 9.65
C TYR A 183 9.89 -2.58 9.65
N SER A 184 9.06 -1.55 9.62
CA SER A 184 9.49 -0.18 9.83
C SER A 184 10.03 -0.05 11.26
N HIS A 185 11.16 0.63 11.43
CA HIS A 185 11.72 0.83 12.76
C HIS A 185 10.77 1.71 13.59
N PRO A 186 10.30 1.26 14.78
CA PRO A 186 9.41 2.04 15.62
C PRO A 186 10.17 3.28 16.10
N GLN A 187 9.83 4.46 15.58
CA GLN A 187 10.55 5.69 15.92
C GLN A 187 10.36 6.02 17.40
N LEU A 188 11.43 5.89 18.18
CA LEU A 188 11.46 6.26 19.61
C LEU A 188 11.63 7.77 19.85
N SER A 189 11.85 8.58 18.80
CA SER A 189 12.05 10.03 18.92
C SER A 189 11.57 10.79 17.68
N GLN A 190 11.05 11.99 17.90
CA GLN A 190 10.46 12.93 16.92
C GLN A 190 11.46 13.50 15.88
N SER A 191 12.63 12.89 15.72
CA SER A 191 13.53 13.20 14.61
C SER A 191 13.18 12.23 13.49
N PRO A 192 12.56 12.68 12.38
CA PRO A 192 12.29 11.79 11.26
C PRO A 192 13.63 11.16 10.85
N GLY A 193 13.72 9.83 10.98
CA GLY A 193 14.85 9.03 10.54
C GLY A 193 15.06 9.25 9.05
N HIS A 194 15.81 10.28 8.72
CA HIS A 194 16.18 10.60 7.37
C HIS A 194 17.19 9.54 6.96
N LEU A 195 16.78 8.64 6.08
CA LEU A 195 17.61 8.41 4.91
C LEU A 195 17.76 9.81 4.26
N SER A 196 18.78 10.56 4.66
CA SER A 196 18.95 11.97 4.26
C SER A 196 19.36 12.08 2.80
N ASP A 197 19.75 10.96 2.20
CA ASP A 197 20.30 10.88 0.87
C ASP A 197 19.39 10.05 -0.02
N ALA A 198 18.94 10.65 -1.11
CA ALA A 198 18.13 9.99 -2.14
C ALA A 198 18.84 8.76 -2.71
N GLU A 199 20.18 8.75 -2.75
CA GLU A 199 20.94 7.56 -3.16
C GLU A 199 20.79 6.41 -2.16
N GLN A 200 20.77 6.71 -0.85
CA GLN A 200 20.63 5.68 0.18
C GLN A 200 19.21 5.08 0.15
N VAL A 201 18.18 5.91 -0.07
CA VAL A 201 16.81 5.45 -0.31
C VAL A 201 16.78 4.53 -1.52
N LYS A 202 17.37 4.93 -2.65
CA LYS A 202 17.40 4.12 -3.87
C LYS A 202 18.07 2.76 -3.65
N ARG A 203 19.25 2.72 -3.01
CA ARG A 203 19.96 1.46 -2.71
C ARG A 203 19.15 0.56 -1.78
N THR A 204 18.47 1.15 -0.80
CA THR A 204 17.59 0.42 0.12
C THR A 204 16.39 -0.17 -0.63
N CYS A 205 15.74 0.61 -1.48
CA CYS A 205 14.65 0.13 -2.34
C CYS A 205 15.12 -1.02 -3.23
N GLU A 206 16.28 -0.92 -3.88
CA GLU A 206 16.83 -1.99 -4.72
C GLU A 206 17.07 -3.27 -3.91
N ALA A 207 17.64 -3.18 -2.71
CA ALA A 207 17.88 -4.34 -1.85
C ALA A 207 16.59 -5.02 -1.37
N LEU A 208 15.50 -4.26 -1.19
CA LEU A 208 14.23 -4.76 -0.66
C LEU A 208 13.29 -5.30 -1.77
N LEU A 209 13.26 -4.62 -2.92
CA LEU A 209 12.31 -4.84 -4.00
C LEU A 209 12.90 -5.57 -5.20
N CYS A 210 14.22 -5.62 -5.35
CA CYS A 210 14.91 -6.36 -6.40
C CYS A 210 15.72 -7.53 -5.79
N GLY A 211 15.96 -8.58 -6.58
CA GLY A 211 16.72 -9.75 -6.14
C GLY A 211 16.04 -11.07 -6.47
N PRO A 212 16.51 -12.20 -5.89
CA PRO A 212 15.89 -13.50 -6.08
C PRO A 212 14.44 -13.49 -5.61
N THR A 213 13.57 -14.15 -6.36
CA THR A 213 12.15 -14.24 -6.03
C THR A 213 11.87 -15.38 -5.04
N PRO A 214 11.07 -15.16 -3.97
CA PRO A 214 10.43 -13.91 -3.58
C PRO A 214 11.43 -12.90 -2.97
N THR A 215 11.27 -11.62 -3.33
CA THR A 215 12.07 -10.54 -2.73
C THR A 215 11.68 -10.33 -1.27
N LEU A 216 12.50 -9.61 -0.49
CA LEU A 216 12.22 -9.37 0.93
C LEU A 216 10.85 -8.71 1.14
N ALA A 217 10.49 -7.77 0.26
CA ALA A 217 9.16 -7.13 0.27
C ALA A 217 7.98 -8.10 0.04
N GLN A 218 8.23 -9.27 -0.54
CA GLN A 218 7.23 -10.29 -0.85
C GLN A 218 7.23 -11.45 0.15
N GLN A 219 8.11 -11.43 1.13
CA GLN A 219 8.23 -12.48 2.14
C GLN A 219 7.34 -12.18 3.34
N TYR A 220 6.64 -13.22 3.77
CA TYR A 220 5.77 -13.18 4.95
C TYR A 220 6.06 -14.38 5.83
N PHE A 221 5.99 -14.16 7.14
CA PHE A 221 5.87 -15.23 8.11
C PHE A 221 4.43 -15.73 8.12
N THR A 222 4.24 -17.01 7.78
CA THR A 222 2.92 -17.66 7.78
C THR A 222 2.92 -18.83 8.76
N PRO A 223 1.83 -19.06 9.51
CA PRO A 223 1.73 -20.23 10.36
C PRO A 223 1.70 -21.51 9.50
N GLU A 224 2.55 -22.49 9.82
CA GLU A 224 2.53 -23.81 9.22
C GLU A 224 1.84 -24.80 10.18
N ILE A 225 0.82 -25.50 9.69
CA ILE A 225 0.14 -26.53 10.49
C ILE A 225 1.00 -27.79 10.43
N ILE A 226 1.80 -28.01 11.46
CA ILE A 226 2.55 -29.26 11.62
C ILE A 226 1.59 -30.30 12.17
N ARG A 227 1.29 -31.34 11.38
CA ARG A 227 0.64 -32.55 11.89
C ARG A 227 1.73 -33.50 12.37
N LEU A 228 1.66 -33.91 13.63
CA LEU A 228 2.47 -35.02 14.11
C LEU A 228 2.13 -36.26 13.27
N THR A 229 3.15 -37.00 12.85
CA THR A 229 2.94 -38.28 12.18
C THR A 229 2.08 -39.16 13.08
N PRO A 230 0.98 -39.75 12.59
CA PRO A 230 0.18 -40.64 13.41
C PRO A 230 1.07 -41.74 14.01
N PRO A 231 0.87 -42.13 15.28
CA PRO A 231 1.72 -43.10 15.94
C PRO A 231 1.78 -44.39 15.11
N ILE A 232 3.00 -44.87 14.85
CA ILE A 232 3.26 -46.09 14.07
C ILE A 232 2.79 -47.33 14.84
N HIS A 233 2.62 -47.21 16.16
CA HIS A 233 2.15 -48.27 17.03
C HIS A 233 0.67 -48.06 17.35
N VAL A 234 -0.17 -49.03 16.99
CA VAL A 234 -1.51 -49.15 17.58
C VAL A 234 -1.30 -49.56 19.03
N ALA A 235 -1.51 -48.64 19.98
CA ALA A 235 -1.58 -48.98 21.38
C ALA A 235 -3.00 -49.47 21.66
N GLU A 236 -3.19 -50.75 21.96
CA GLU A 236 -4.50 -51.34 22.26
C GLU A 236 -5.18 -50.70 23.50
N ASP A 237 -4.44 -49.94 24.31
CA ASP A 237 -4.92 -49.27 25.52
C ASP A 237 -5.59 -47.90 25.27
N GLU A 238 -5.56 -47.34 24.07
CA GLU A 238 -6.18 -46.02 23.76
C GLU A 238 -7.68 -46.10 23.41
N VAL A 239 -8.28 -47.28 23.45
CA VAL A 239 -9.74 -47.47 23.27
C VAL A 239 -10.37 -47.91 24.60
N ARG A 240 -10.66 -46.95 25.47
CA ARG A 240 -11.57 -47.12 26.63
C ARG A 240 -12.47 -45.91 26.82
#